data_AF-A0A8S9PDN5-F1
#
_entry.id   AF-A0A8S9PDN5-F1
#
_cell.length_a   1.000
_cell.length_b   1.000
_cell.length_c   1.000
_cell.angle_alpha   90.00
_cell.angle_beta   90.00
_cell.angle_gamma   90.00
#
_symmetry.space_group_name_H-M   'P 1'
#
loop_
_entity.id
_entity.type
_entity.pdbx_description
1 polymer ?
#
loop_
_entity_poly.entity_id
_entity_poly.type
_entity_poly.pdbx_seq_one_letter_code
_entity_poly.pdbx_strand_id
1 'polypeptide(L)'
;EAEVNRLRKINLENNNSGPEFCLSSDLLAVVLSRLALKDNIRSSAVCKTWGEIAASVRVRVPPCWLMYLDQCRNSYGFFDPVEKKKKKTKAVMNLPELSKSCYILYSNDGWLLM
;
A
#
# COMPACT_ATOMS: atom_id res chain seq x y z
N GLU A 1 42.10 -18.74 -11.13
CA GLU A 1 41.88 -17.75 -10.05
C GLU A 1 42.27 -16.31 -10.44
N ALA A 2 43.47 -16.07 -10.97
CA ALA A 2 43.92 -14.73 -11.37
C ALA A 2 43.00 -14.03 -12.40
N GLU A 3 42.46 -14.77 -13.36
CA GLU A 3 41.59 -14.22 -14.41
C GLU A 3 40.19 -13.84 -13.88
N VAL A 4 39.68 -14.60 -12.92
CA VAL A 4 38.40 -14.29 -12.23
C VAL A 4 38.55 -13.01 -11.41
N ASN A 5 39.70 -12.82 -10.76
CA ASN A 5 39.99 -11.59 -10.02
C ASN A 5 40.18 -10.38 -10.95
N ARG A 6 40.76 -10.56 -12.15
CA ARG A 6 40.80 -9.51 -13.18
C ARG A 6 39.40 -9.12 -13.65
N LEU A 7 38.54 -10.08 -13.95
CA LEU A 7 37.16 -9.81 -14.36
C LEU A 7 36.33 -9.14 -13.27
N ARG A 8 36.56 -9.51 -11.99
CA ARG A 8 35.95 -8.82 -10.84
C ARG A 8 36.45 -7.38 -10.69
N LYS A 9 37.74 -7.15 -10.93
CA LYS A 9 38.34 -5.80 -10.87
C LYS A 9 37.83 -4.90 -12.00
N ILE A 10 37.71 -5.43 -13.21
CA ILE A 10 37.15 -4.71 -14.37
C ILE A 10 35.67 -4.37 -14.14
N ASN A 11 34.88 -5.28 -13.56
CA ASN A 11 33.49 -4.98 -13.17
C ASN A 11 33.38 -3.94 -12.05
N LEU A 12 34.35 -3.87 -11.14
CA LEU A 12 34.37 -2.86 -10.09
C LEU A 12 34.78 -1.48 -10.62
N GLU A 13 35.74 -1.43 -11.56
CA GLU A 13 36.19 -0.19 -12.20
C GLU A 13 35.15 0.36 -13.20
N ASN A 14 34.38 -0.50 -13.88
CA ASN A 14 33.30 -0.08 -14.77
C ASN A 14 32.05 0.46 -14.05
N ASN A 15 31.94 0.29 -12.73
CA ASN A 15 30.89 0.93 -11.92
C ASN A 15 31.27 2.37 -11.49
N ASN A 16 32.43 2.88 -11.89
CA ASN A 16 32.79 4.29 -11.73
C ASN A 16 32.39 5.10 -12.98
N SER A 17 31.09 5.21 -13.21
CA SER A 17 30.45 5.94 -14.30
C SER A 17 30.45 7.47 -14.08
N GLY A 18 31.62 8.12 -14.06
CA GLY A 18 31.71 9.59 -14.09
C GLY A 18 30.96 10.33 -12.96
N PRO A 19 30.79 11.66 -13.03
CA PRO A 19 29.90 12.35 -12.12
C PRO A 19 28.46 12.02 -12.57
N GLU A 20 27.94 10.89 -12.14
CA GLU A 20 26.50 10.67 -12.17
C GLU A 20 25.86 11.90 -11.52
N PHE A 21 24.95 12.56 -12.24
CA PHE A 21 24.10 13.60 -11.67
C PHE A 21 23.21 12.95 -10.62
N CYS A 22 23.79 12.67 -9.44
CA CYS A 22 23.11 12.13 -8.29
C CYS A 22 22.17 13.22 -7.81
N LEU A 23 20.90 13.08 -8.20
CA LEU A 23 19.82 13.88 -7.63
C LEU A 23 19.88 13.69 -6.12
N SER A 24 19.90 14.78 -5.35
CA SER A 24 19.85 14.67 -3.89
C SER A 24 18.58 13.92 -3.47
N SER A 25 18.67 13.15 -2.38
CA SER A 25 17.53 12.39 -1.86
C SER A 25 16.29 13.26 -1.65
N ASP A 26 16.48 14.53 -1.27
CA ASP A 26 15.40 15.51 -1.07
C ASP A 26 14.69 15.84 -2.39
N LEU A 27 15.45 16.09 -3.46
CA LEU A 27 14.85 16.35 -4.78
C LEU A 27 14.17 15.11 -5.33
N LEU A 28 14.76 13.92 -5.10
CA LEU A 28 14.16 12.66 -5.51
C LEU A 28 12.83 12.42 -4.76
N ALA A 29 12.79 12.71 -3.46
CA ALA A 29 11.56 12.65 -2.67
C ALA A 29 10.46 13.56 -3.24
N VAL A 30 10.81 14.79 -3.63
CA VAL A 30 9.86 15.72 -4.27
C VAL A 30 9.32 15.15 -5.58
N VAL A 31 10.18 14.62 -6.45
CA VAL A 31 9.75 14.00 -7.71
C VAL A 31 8.82 12.82 -7.45
N LEU A 32 9.22 11.90 -6.56
CA LEU A 32 8.48 10.67 -6.26
C LEU A 32 7.15 10.94 -5.55
N SER A 33 7.03 12.03 -4.78
CA SER A 33 5.80 12.45 -4.12
C SER A 33 4.71 12.94 -5.09
N ARG A 34 5.12 13.42 -6.27
CA ARG A 34 4.22 13.93 -7.30
C ARG A 34 3.71 12.84 -8.25
N LEU A 35 4.26 11.63 -8.16
CA LEU A 35 3.82 10.50 -8.98
C LEU A 35 2.47 9.96 -8.50
N ALA A 36 1.64 9.52 -9.45
CA ALA A 36 0.47 8.71 -9.13
C ALA A 36 0.91 7.43 -8.39
N LEU A 37 0.07 6.90 -7.49
CA LEU A 37 0.41 5.74 -6.66
C LEU A 37 0.99 4.57 -7.47
N LYS A 38 0.39 4.28 -8.63
CA LYS A 38 0.84 3.21 -9.54
C LYS A 38 2.28 3.41 -10.02
N ASP A 39 2.65 4.63 -10.38
CA ASP A 39 3.99 4.93 -10.89
C ASP A 39 4.99 5.10 -9.76
N ASN A 40 4.57 5.59 -8.58
CA ASN A 40 5.38 5.54 -7.37
C ASN A 40 5.75 4.07 -7.01
N ILE A 41 4.80 3.13 -7.08
CA ILE A 41 5.06 1.70 -6.84
C ILE A 41 6.10 1.14 -7.83
N ARG A 42 5.97 1.48 -9.12
CA ARG A 42 6.94 1.05 -10.15
C ARG A 42 8.32 1.63 -9.89
N SER A 43 8.40 2.90 -9.51
CA SER A 43 9.66 3.57 -9.19
C SER A 43 10.40 2.91 -8.02
N SER A 44 9.67 2.31 -7.07
CA SER A 44 10.28 1.57 -5.96
C SER A 44 11.04 0.31 -6.38
N ALA A 45 10.79 -0.22 -7.58
CA ALA A 45 11.48 -1.41 -8.09
C ALA A 45 12.79 -1.09 -8.84
N VAL A 46 13.12 0.20 -9.05
CA VAL A 46 14.31 0.62 -9.82
C VAL A 46 15.59 0.31 -9.04
N CYS A 47 15.69 0.74 -7.79
CA CYS A 47 16.81 0.45 -6.91
C CYS A 47 16.41 0.60 -5.43
N LYS A 48 17.27 0.17 -4.50
CA LYS A 48 17.00 0.22 -3.05
C LYS A 48 16.69 1.65 -2.56
N THR A 49 17.52 2.62 -2.94
CA THR A 49 17.37 4.03 -2.55
C THR A 49 16.04 4.61 -3.03
N TRP A 50 15.65 4.35 -4.28
CA TRP A 50 14.34 4.76 -4.80
C TRP A 50 13.20 4.05 -4.10
N GLY A 51 13.35 2.77 -3.78
CA GLY A 51 12.40 2.00 -2.98
C GLY A 51 12.11 2.63 -1.62
N GLU A 52 13.16 2.96 -0.88
CA GLU A 52 13.07 3.57 0.45
C GLU A 52 12.42 4.96 0.41
N ILE A 53 12.86 5.82 -0.52
CA ILE A 53 12.34 7.19 -0.64
C ILE A 53 10.90 7.18 -1.19
N ALA A 54 10.63 6.37 -2.23
CA ALA A 54 9.28 6.27 -2.79
C ALA A 54 8.28 5.79 -1.74
N ALA A 55 8.66 4.81 -0.90
CA ALA A 55 7.81 4.30 0.16
C ALA A 55 7.57 5.33 1.28
N SER A 56 8.55 6.20 1.59
CA SER A 56 8.40 7.23 2.62
C SER A 56 7.48 8.37 2.19
N VAL A 57 7.48 8.75 0.91
CA VAL A 57 6.63 9.82 0.35
C VAL A 57 5.31 9.32 -0.25
N ARG A 58 5.09 8.00 -0.27
CA ARG A 58 3.89 7.40 -0.86
C ARG A 58 2.66 7.83 -0.08
N VAL A 59 1.78 8.60 -0.72
CA VAL A 59 0.44 8.85 -0.21
C VAL A 59 -0.30 7.52 -0.17
N ARG A 60 -0.60 7.03 1.04
CA ARG A 60 -1.49 5.88 1.21
C ARG A 60 -2.88 6.30 0.72
N VAL A 61 -3.43 5.55 -0.23
CA VAL A 61 -4.86 5.58 -0.50
C VAL A 61 -5.57 5.35 0.85
N PRO A 62 -6.60 6.14 1.19
CA PRO A 62 -7.36 5.95 2.41
C PRO A 62 -7.71 4.47 2.55
N PRO A 63 -7.54 3.87 3.75
CA PRO A 63 -7.82 2.46 3.92
C PRO A 63 -9.25 2.14 3.48
N CYS A 64 -9.40 1.13 2.61
CA CYS A 64 -10.71 0.61 2.27
C CYS A 64 -11.30 -0.03 3.52
N TRP A 65 -12.20 0.69 4.20
CA TRP A 65 -12.91 0.14 5.35
C TRP A 65 -13.82 -0.99 4.90
N LEU A 66 -13.71 -2.12 5.58
CA LEU A 66 -14.55 -3.29 5.35
C LEU A 66 -15.75 -3.25 6.28
N MET A 67 -16.95 -3.30 5.69
CA MET A 67 -18.19 -3.43 6.45
C MET A 67 -18.36 -4.88 6.93
N TYR A 68 -18.86 -5.06 8.15
CA TYR A 68 -19.31 -6.35 8.68
C TYR A 68 -20.69 -6.20 9.33
N LEU A 69 -21.47 -7.27 9.31
CA LEU A 69 -22.78 -7.36 9.98
C LEU A 69 -22.68 -8.29 11.20
N ASP A 70 -23.21 -7.86 12.33
CA ASP A 70 -23.47 -8.68 13.51
C ASP A 70 -24.97 -8.99 13.58
N GLN A 71 -25.34 -10.16 13.06
CA GLN A 71 -26.73 -10.66 13.00
C GLN A 71 -27.32 -10.87 14.41
N CYS A 72 -26.48 -11.19 15.41
CA CYS A 72 -26.94 -11.43 16.77
C CYS A 72 -27.35 -10.12 17.47
N ARG A 73 -26.69 -9.01 17.12
CA ARG A 73 -26.90 -7.68 17.71
C ARG A 73 -27.65 -6.73 16.82
N ASN A 74 -28.05 -7.16 15.62
CA ASN A 74 -28.75 -6.33 14.64
C ASN A 74 -28.00 -5.01 14.35
N SER A 75 -26.69 -5.13 14.20
CA SER A 75 -25.78 -3.99 14.08
C SER A 75 -24.76 -4.25 12.99
N TYR A 76 -24.20 -3.19 12.43
CA TYR A 76 -23.09 -3.30 11.49
C TYR A 76 -21.94 -2.39 11.92
N GLY A 77 -20.75 -2.64 11.39
CA GLY A 77 -19.61 -1.78 11.61
C GLY A 77 -18.60 -1.85 10.49
N PHE A 78 -17.62 -0.95 10.55
CA PHE A 78 -16.53 -0.84 9.58
C PHE A 78 -15.20 -1.06 10.27
N PHE A 79 -14.29 -1.83 9.66
CA PHE A 79 -12.92 -1.97 10.17
C PHE A 79 -11.88 -1.76 9.06
N ASP A 80 -10.71 -1.25 9.43
CA ASP A 80 -9.55 -1.18 8.53
C ASP A 80 -8.78 -2.52 8.57
N PRO A 81 -8.64 -3.26 7.46
CA PRO A 81 -7.87 -4.50 7.40
C PRO A 81 -6.35 -4.29 7.62
N VAL A 82 -5.83 -3.08 7.40
CA VAL A 82 -4.42 -2.73 7.62
C VAL A 82 -4.13 -2.56 9.12
N GLU A 83 -5.10 -2.04 9.88
CA GLU A 83 -5.04 -2.01 11.34
C GLU A 83 -5.33 -3.41 11.91
N LYS A 84 -4.38 -4.35 11.71
CA LYS A 84 -4.38 -5.73 12.27
C LYS A 84 -4.68 -5.82 13.78
N LYS A 85 -4.67 -4.70 14.50
CA LYS A 85 -5.12 -4.62 15.90
C LYS A 85 -6.64 -4.52 15.98
N LYS A 86 -7.27 -5.70 15.95
CA LYS A 86 -8.54 -6.03 16.60
C LYS A 86 -8.86 -5.03 17.73
N LYS A 87 -9.79 -4.08 17.52
CA LYS A 87 -10.63 -3.35 18.51
C LYS A 87 -10.83 -1.84 18.27
N LYS A 88 -10.12 -1.17 17.36
CA LYS A 88 -10.30 0.28 17.11
C LYS A 88 -10.41 0.52 15.62
N THR A 89 -11.50 0.14 14.99
CA THR A 89 -12.56 1.08 14.70
C THR A 89 -13.79 0.22 14.60
N LYS A 90 -14.69 0.35 15.56
CA LYS A 90 -16.02 -0.24 15.48
C LYS A 90 -16.97 0.92 15.64
N ALA A 91 -17.20 1.65 14.55
CA ALA A 91 -18.42 2.43 14.46
C ALA A 91 -19.55 1.41 14.39
N VAL A 92 -19.98 0.92 15.56
CA VAL A 92 -21.14 0.03 15.66
C VAL A 92 -22.35 0.92 15.51
N MET A 93 -22.94 0.91 14.33
CA MET A 93 -24.24 1.53 14.10
C MET A 93 -25.30 0.46 14.38
N ASN A 94 -26.26 0.83 15.24
CA ASN A 94 -27.51 0.08 15.33
C ASN A 94 -28.32 0.43 14.09
N LEU A 95 -28.85 -0.57 13.40
CA LEU A 95 -29.75 -0.35 12.27
C LEU A 95 -31.13 -0.86 12.69
N PRO A 96 -32.00 0.01 13.26
CA PRO A 96 -33.29 -0.41 13.80
C PRO A 96 -34.19 -1.04 12.73
N GLU A 97 -33.97 -0.73 11.44
CA GLU A 97 -34.73 -1.29 10.32
C GLU A 97 -34.33 -2.73 9.96
N LEU A 98 -33.18 -3.22 10.40
CA LEU A 98 -32.87 -4.65 10.29
C LEU A 98 -33.80 -5.40 11.22
N SER A 99 -34.75 -6.15 10.68
CA SER A 99 -35.49 -7.11 11.49
C SER A 99 -34.59 -8.32 11.81
N LYS A 100 -34.91 -9.13 12.82
CA LYS A 100 -34.21 -10.41 13.09
C LYS A 100 -34.19 -11.37 11.89
N SER A 101 -35.00 -11.09 10.88
CA SER A 101 -35.14 -11.82 9.62
C SER A 101 -34.45 -11.13 8.44
N CYS A 102 -33.61 -10.11 8.67
CA CYS A 102 -32.90 -9.46 7.56
C CYS A 102 -31.73 -10.34 7.08
N TYR A 103 -31.67 -10.55 5.76
CA TYR A 103 -30.60 -11.30 5.11
C TYR A 103 -29.82 -10.37 4.17
N ILE A 104 -28.48 -10.45 4.24
CA ILE A 104 -27.63 -9.83 3.23
C ILE A 104 -27.51 -10.81 2.08
N LEU A 105 -28.03 -10.42 0.92
CA LEU A 105 -27.80 -11.11 -0.34
C LEU A 105 -26.67 -10.42 -1.09
N TYR A 106 -25.83 -11.21 -1.75
CA TYR A 106 -24.74 -10.68 -2.56
C TYR A 106 -24.89 -11.16 -4.01
N SER A 107 -24.53 -10.28 -4.93
CA SER A 107 -24.44 -10.55 -6.35
C SER A 107 -23.13 -9.95 -6.88
N ASN A 108 -22.80 -10.19 -8.15
CA ASN A 108 -21.65 -9.54 -8.77
C ASN A 108 -21.78 -8.01 -8.84
N ASP A 109 -23.01 -7.48 -8.82
CA ASP A 109 -23.29 -6.05 -8.94
C ASP A 109 -23.36 -5.34 -7.57
N GLY A 110 -23.21 -6.08 -6.47
CA GLY A 110 -23.17 -5.53 -5.12
C GLY A 110 -23.97 -6.31 -4.09
N TRP A 111 -24.24 -5.65 -2.96
CA TRP A 111 -24.92 -6.20 -1.80
C TRP A 111 -26.33 -5.63 -1.71
N LEU A 112 -27.32 -6.48 -1.46
CA LEU A 112 -28.70 -6.11 -1.21
C LEU A 112 -29.07 -6.43 0.24
N LEU A 113 -29.69 -5.47 0.92
CA LEU A 113 -30.24 -5.63 2.26
C LEU A 113 -31.75 -5.87 2.13
N MET A 114 -32.25 -7.03 2.57
CA MET A 114 -33.66 -7.42 2.48
C MET A 114 -34.20 -7.90 3.82
#